data_AF-T1AUZ2-F1
#
_entry.id   AF-T1AUZ2-F1
#
_cell.length_a   1.000
_cell.length_b   1.000
_cell.length_c   1.000
_cell.angle_alpha   90.00
_cell.angle_beta   90.00
_cell.angle_gamma   90.00
#
_symmetry.space_group_name_H-M   'P 1'
#
loop_
_entity.id
_entity.type
_entity.pdbx_description
1 polymer ?
#
loop_
_entity_poly.entity_id
_entity_poly.type
_entity_poly.pdbx_seq_one_letter_code
_entity_poly.pdbx_strand_id
1 'polypeptide(L)' 'HALAAQHDYSYVINGRFKGGYITRHYGQPQQGVHALQLELAQRTYMDEDSFAWDGARATRLQGLLRALLQAGLMAVG' A
#
# COMPACT_ATOMS: atom_id res chain seq x y z
N HIS A 1 8.75 6.29 -8.84
CA HIS A 1 7.80 5.37 -8.16
C HIS A 1 6.64 6.15 -7.56
N ALA A 2 5.41 5.61 -7.61
CA ALA A 2 4.15 6.31 -7.30
C ALA A 2 4.15 7.04 -5.95
N LEU A 3 4.77 6.45 -4.91
CA LEU A 3 4.88 7.07 -3.58
C LEU A 3 5.67 8.38 -3.57
N ALA A 4 6.72 8.51 -4.39
CA ALA A 4 7.54 9.72 -4.47
C ALA A 4 6.91 10.82 -5.33
N ALA A 5 5.89 10.50 -6.13
CA ALA A 5 5.25 11.46 -7.04
C ALA A 5 4.11 12.25 -6.37
N GLN A 6 3.69 11.83 -5.17
CA GLN A 6 2.63 12.48 -4.39
C GLN A 6 3.23 13.26 -3.21
N HIS A 7 2.44 14.17 -2.64
CA HIS A 7 2.85 15.05 -1.53
C HIS A 7 1.90 15.00 -0.32
N ASP A 8 0.80 14.24 -0.41
CA ASP A 8 -0.27 14.21 0.59
C ASP A 8 0.04 13.28 1.78
N TYR A 9 0.88 12.27 1.59
CA TYR A 9 1.18 11.23 2.55
C TYR A 9 2.68 11.05 2.74
N SER A 10 3.11 10.93 4.00
CA SER A 10 4.43 10.42 4.34
C SER A 10 4.50 8.91 4.07
N TYR A 11 5.64 8.42 3.59
CA TYR A 11 5.84 6.99 3.34
C TYR A 11 7.25 6.53 3.72
N VAL A 12 7.39 5.23 3.96
CA VAL A 12 8.67 4.54 4.11
C VAL A 12 8.59 3.20 3.37
N ILE A 13 9.68 2.80 2.72
CA ILE A 13 9.78 1.52 2.02
C ILE A 13 10.73 0.62 2.81
N ASN A 14 10.33 -0.62 3.08
CA ASN A 14 11.10 -1.57 3.89
C ASN A 14 11.55 -0.96 5.23
N GLY A 15 10.64 -0.25 5.91
CA GLY A 15 10.88 0.35 7.21
C GLY A 15 10.93 -0.71 8.31
N ARG A 16 10.08 -0.56 9.34
CA ARG A 16 10.04 -1.49 10.48
C ARG A 16 9.68 -2.92 10.07
N PHE A 17 8.82 -3.07 9.07
CA PHE A 17 8.36 -4.36 8.59
C PHE A 17 8.72 -4.53 7.11
N LYS A 18 9.47 -5.60 6.81
CA LYS A 18 10.07 -5.85 5.48
C LYS A 18 9.47 -7.10 4.80
N GLY A 19 8.18 -7.31 5.01
CA GLY A 19 7.48 -8.53 4.59
C GLY A 19 7.64 -9.68 5.58
N GLY A 20 6.50 -10.20 6.05
CA GLY A 20 6.41 -11.35 6.95
C GLY A 20 6.29 -12.70 6.25
N TYR A 21 5.80 -13.70 6.98
CA TYR A 21 5.58 -15.06 6.48
C TYR A 21 4.80 -15.07 5.16
N ILE A 22 3.68 -14.35 5.09
CA ILE A 22 2.79 -14.33 3.91
C ILE A 22 3.55 -13.92 2.65
N THR A 23 4.24 -12.77 2.68
CA THR A 23 4.96 -12.28 1.50
C THR A 23 6.11 -13.17 1.07
N ARG A 24 6.78 -13.85 2.02
CA ARG A 24 7.94 -14.71 1.74
C ARG A 24 7.55 -16.09 1.28
N HIS A 25 6.44 -16.62 1.81
CA HIS A 25 5.99 -17.97 1.53
C HIS A 25 5.14 -18.03 0.25
N TYR A 26 4.27 -17.04 0.03
CA TYR A 26 3.36 -17.01 -1.12
C TYR A 26 3.88 -16.17 -2.28
N GLY A 27 4.89 -15.31 -2.06
CA GLY A 27 5.59 -14.63 -3.15
C GLY A 27 6.48 -15.62 -3.90
N GLN A 28 6.15 -15.89 -5.17
CA GLN A 28 6.92 -16.75 -6.06
C GLN A 28 7.14 -16.02 -7.40
N PRO A 29 8.02 -15.00 -7.45
CA PRO A 29 8.20 -14.17 -8.65
C PRO A 29 8.57 -14.97 -9.90
N GLN A 30 9.32 -16.07 -9.75
CA GLN A 30 9.71 -16.94 -10.86
C GLN A 30 8.51 -17.69 -11.48
N GLN A 31 7.39 -17.78 -10.75
CA GLN A 31 6.13 -18.36 -11.21
C GLN A 31 5.09 -17.27 -11.52
N GLY A 32 5.51 -16.00 -11.62
CA GLY A 32 4.61 -14.87 -11.89
C GLY A 32 3.74 -14.47 -10.70
N VAL A 33 3.99 -14.98 -9.49
CA VAL A 33 3.24 -14.62 -8.28
C VAL A 33 4.04 -13.61 -7.46
N HIS A 34 3.59 -12.36 -7.44
CA HIS A 34 4.22 -11.29 -6.68
C HIS A 34 3.39 -10.95 -5.43
N ALA A 35 4.07 -10.75 -4.30
CA ALA A 35 3.42 -10.40 -3.03
C ALA A 35 3.91 -9.04 -2.54
N LEU A 36 2.98 -8.19 -2.09
CA LEU A 36 3.23 -6.87 -1.53
C LEU A 36 2.56 -6.77 -0.16
N GLN A 37 3.27 -6.22 0.82
CA GLN A 37 2.71 -5.84 2.12
C GLN A 37 2.54 -4.33 2.18
N LEU A 38 1.38 -3.88 2.65
CA LEU A 38 1.05 -2.47 2.84
C LEU A 38 0.57 -2.26 4.26
N GLU A 39 1.07 -1.19 4.90
CA GLU A 39 0.66 -0.76 6.24
C GLU A 39 0.16 0.67 6.14
N LEU A 40 -1.09 0.87 6.56
CA LEU A 40 -1.81 2.14 6.42
C LEU A 40 -2.13 2.67 7.82
N ALA A 41 -1.82 3.95 8.07
CA ALA A 41 -2.26 4.60 9.31
C ALA A 41 -3.79 4.80 9.26
N GLN A 42 -4.52 4.38 10.30
CA GLN A 42 -5.99 4.38 10.31
C GLN A 42 -6.59 5.76 10.05
N ARG A 43 -5.98 6.82 10.60
CA ARG A 43 -6.37 8.22 10.33
C ARG A 43 -6.48 8.60 8.85
N THR A 44 -5.87 7.84 7.94
CA THR A 44 -5.89 8.10 6.49
C THR A 44 -7.18 7.63 5.81
N TYR A 45 -8.05 6.87 6.49
CA TYR A 45 -9.31 6.38 5.93
C TYR A 45 -10.46 6.26 6.95
N MET A 46 -10.19 6.49 8.23
CA MET A 46 -11.21 6.51 9.29
C MET A 46 -10.86 7.52 10.38
N ASP A 47 -11.84 7.78 11.24
CA ASP A 47 -11.62 8.38 12.55
C ASP A 47 -11.09 7.33 13.53
N GLU A 48 -9.97 7.60 14.21
CA GLU A 48 -9.28 6.60 15.03
C GLU A 48 -9.95 6.34 16.38
N ASP A 49 -10.73 7.30 16.89
CA ASP A 49 -11.40 7.19 18.19
C ASP A 49 -12.72 6.40 18.06
N SER A 50 -13.51 6.73 17.04
CA SER A 50 -14.82 6.10 16.81
C SER A 50 -14.77 4.91 15.85
N PHE A 51 -13.65 4.71 15.15
CA PHE A 51 -13.50 3.77 14.03
C PHE A 51 -14.49 4.01 12.88
N ALA A 52 -15.13 5.18 12.85
CA ALA A 52 -16.06 5.53 11.79
C ALA A 52 -15.29 5.75 10.48
N TRP A 53 -15.79 5.13 9.41
CA TRP A 53 -15.24 5.30 8.07
C TRP A 53 -15.36 6.75 7.60
N ASP A 54 -14.25 7.33 7.11
CA ASP A 54 -14.24 8.64 6.48
C ASP A 54 -14.08 8.45 4.96
N GLY A 55 -15.21 8.55 4.25
CA GLY A 55 -15.25 8.36 2.81
C GLY A 55 -14.34 9.31 2.04
N ALA A 56 -14.22 10.56 2.48
CA ALA A 56 -13.39 11.54 1.79
C ALA A 56 -11.90 11.22 1.91
N ARG A 57 -11.44 10.88 3.13
CA ARG A 57 -10.04 10.45 3.36
C ARG A 57 -9.74 9.15 2.62
N ALA A 58 -10.63 8.18 2.72
CA ALA A 58 -10.46 6.89 2.08
C ALA A 58 -10.41 6.99 0.56
N THR A 59 -11.28 7.78 -0.08
CA THR A 59 -11.25 7.97 -1.54
C THR A 59 -9.91 8.58 -1.99
N ARG A 60 -9.36 9.53 -1.22
CA ARG A 60 -8.03 10.08 -1.51
C ARG A 60 -6.93 9.01 -1.41
N LEU A 61 -6.94 8.22 -0.34
CA LEU A 61 -5.97 7.14 -0.14
C LEU A 61 -6.08 6.08 -1.24
N GLN A 62 -7.29 5.69 -1.62
CA GLN A 62 -7.54 4.72 -2.70
C GLN A 62 -6.95 5.19 -4.04
N GLY A 63 -6.94 6.50 -4.32
CA GLY A 63 -6.28 7.07 -5.50
C GLY A 63 -4.78 6.74 -5.53
N LEU A 64 -4.08 6.96 -4.42
CA LEU A 64 -2.66 6.61 -4.29
C LEU A 64 -2.43 5.10 -4.37
N LEU A 65 -3.24 4.30 -3.67
CA LEU A 65 -3.12 2.83 -3.70
C LEU A 65 -3.31 2.27 -5.10
N ARG A 66 -4.26 2.82 -5.87
CA ARG A 66 -4.46 2.44 -7.28
C ARG A 66 -3.22 2.72 -8.12
N ALA A 67 -2.65 3.93 -8.01
CA ALA A 67 -1.45 4.29 -8.74
C ALA A 67 -0.24 3.39 -8.36
N LEU A 68 -0.12 3.04 -7.08
CA LEU A 68 0.92 2.13 -6.60
C LEU A 68 0.78 0.73 -7.19
N LEU A 69 -0.42 0.15 -7.16
CA LEU A 69 -0.69 -1.19 -7.68
C LEU A 69 -0.52 -1.24 -9.20
N GLN A 70 -0.96 -0.20 -9.93
CA GLN A 70 -0.74 -0.08 -11.37
C GLN A 70 0.75 -0.03 -11.71
N ALA A 71 1.54 0.78 -10.99
CA ALA A 71 2.98 0.82 -11.19
C ALA A 71 3.64 -0.53 -10.89
N GLY A 72 3.16 -1.26 -9.88
CA GLY A 72 3.62 -2.60 -9.56
C GLY A 72 3.34 -3.60 -10.68
N LEU A 73 2.11 -3.61 -11.21
CA LEU A 73 1.72 -4.49 -12.32
C LEU A 73 2.56 -4.23 -13.59
N MET A 74 2.80 -2.96 -13.91
CA MET A 74 3.64 -2.57 -15.06
C MET A 74 5.12 -2.94 -14.89
N ALA A 75 5.58 -3.14 -13.66
CA ALA A 75 6.98 -3.50 -13.37
C ALA A 75 7.22 -5.02 -13.36
N VAL A 76 6.16 -5.83 -13.31
CA VAL A 76 6.25 -7.30 -13.26
C VAL A 76 5.75 -8.00 -14.53
N GLY A 77 5.12 -7.24 -15.45
CA GLY A 77 4.84 -7.68 -16.82
C GLY A 77 6.04 -7.47 -17.72
#